data_AF-A0A9X6M6V5-F1
#
_entry.id   AF-A0A9X6M6V5-F1
#
_cell.length_a   1.000
_cell.length_b   1.000
_cell.length_c   1.000
_cell.angle_alpha   90.00
_cell.angle_beta   90.00
_cell.angle_gamma   90.00
#
_symmetry.space_group_name_H-M   'P 1'
#
loop_
_entity.id
_entity.type
_entity.pdbx_description
1 polymer ?
#
loop_
_entity_poly.entity_id
_entity_poly.type
_entity_poly.pdbx_seq_one_letter_code
_entity_poly.pdbx_strand_id
1 'polypeptide(L)'
;MSRLQQHFEERREYIFNRLKQPEYMERSIEKVRQAQKEIKNTVRTIKDLLLLDKTTDPCLPEIAQFSLQHIINSKSFENVKNLVPSSMKKLSEEERAKVLDETLSVANQIMNLERTVFIMMFNAKEKILMAAFKKKPRSQTELHYDVADKEGFDKAFYEEHVDSLRNDIRVISFKKLCENEPAPKDLELFKQRYETIFLPKVQEIVALIEPSLIDVDVFLNPVIEYGVGDITLDEMIQKLHKNLSLFHELSKVEYCPTVELTVKEYVFLEAMNSSKKGEELQPSN
;
A
#
# COMPACT_ATOMS: atom_id res chain seq x y z
N MET A 1 -2.71 -0.62 -16.12
CA MET A 1 -3.41 -0.61 -14.81
C MET A 1 -3.02 0.68 -14.09
N SER A 2 -3.92 1.37 -13.39
CA SER A 2 -3.54 2.63 -12.69
C SER A 2 -2.65 2.34 -11.47
N ARG A 3 -1.72 3.23 -11.12
CA ARG A 3 -0.87 3.09 -9.91
C ARG A 3 -1.67 2.84 -8.63
N LEU A 4 -2.78 3.57 -8.45
CA LEU A 4 -3.73 3.38 -7.35
C LEU A 4 -4.29 1.95 -7.28
N GLN A 5 -4.58 1.34 -8.43
CA GLN A 5 -5.14 -0.01 -8.49
C GLN A 5 -4.10 -1.05 -8.07
N GLN A 6 -2.90 -0.92 -8.62
CA GLN A 6 -1.79 -1.82 -8.34
C GLN A 6 -1.48 -1.82 -6.83
N HIS A 7 -1.36 -0.64 -6.23
CA HIS A 7 -1.14 -0.48 -4.79
C HIS A 7 -2.18 -1.22 -3.95
N PHE A 8 -3.45 -1.02 -4.29
CA PHE A 8 -4.58 -1.66 -3.61
C PHE A 8 -4.63 -3.19 -3.82
N GLU A 9 -4.27 -3.69 -5.00
CA GLU A 9 -4.13 -5.13 -5.25
C GLU A 9 -2.99 -5.74 -4.43
N GLU A 10 -1.81 -5.10 -4.42
CA GLU A 10 -0.65 -5.52 -3.63
C GLU A 10 -0.96 -5.55 -2.13
N ARG A 11 -1.69 -4.55 -1.61
CA ARG A 11 -2.15 -4.55 -0.21
C ARG A 11 -3.06 -5.74 0.11
N ARG A 12 -4.03 -6.04 -0.74
CA ARG A 12 -4.91 -7.21 -0.53
C ARG A 12 -4.10 -8.50 -0.58
N GLU A 13 -3.21 -8.64 -1.55
CA GLU A 13 -2.36 -9.81 -1.68
C GLU A 13 -1.50 -10.04 -0.44
N TYR A 14 -0.86 -8.99 0.08
CA TYR A 14 -0.09 -9.08 1.33
C TYR A 14 -0.95 -9.61 2.47
N ILE A 15 -2.13 -9.01 2.69
CA ILE A 15 -3.03 -9.40 3.79
C ILE A 15 -3.42 -10.87 3.64
N PHE A 16 -3.87 -11.28 2.45
CA PHE A 16 -4.30 -12.65 2.22
C PHE A 16 -3.15 -13.66 2.34
N ASN A 17 -1.93 -13.31 1.90
CA ASN A 17 -0.75 -14.16 2.07
C ASN A 17 -0.37 -14.35 3.53
N ARG A 18 -0.41 -13.28 4.34
CA ARG A 18 -0.19 -13.37 5.79
C ARG A 18 -1.23 -14.25 6.46
N LEU A 19 -2.49 -14.11 6.07
CA LEU A 19 -3.60 -14.90 6.62
C LEU A 19 -3.53 -16.39 6.28
N LYS A 20 -2.59 -16.83 5.43
CA LYS A 20 -2.32 -18.26 5.19
C LYS A 20 -1.56 -18.90 6.35
N GLN A 21 -0.86 -18.15 7.21
CA GLN A 21 -0.12 -18.77 8.31
C GLN A 21 -1.07 -19.38 9.36
N PRO A 22 -0.68 -20.46 10.05
CA PRO A 22 -1.54 -21.18 11.00
C PRO A 22 -2.08 -20.31 12.14
N GLU A 23 -1.26 -19.41 12.65
CA GLU A 23 -1.56 -18.52 13.78
C GLU A 23 -2.68 -17.50 13.47
N TYR A 24 -3.01 -17.30 12.20
CA TYR A 24 -4.05 -16.35 11.77
C TYR A 24 -5.41 -16.98 11.51
N MET A 25 -5.66 -18.25 11.87
CA MET A 25 -6.89 -18.99 11.56
C MET A 25 -8.20 -18.19 11.74
N GLU A 26 -8.43 -17.60 12.93
CA GLU A 26 -9.65 -16.82 13.18
C GLU A 26 -9.74 -15.56 12.31
N ARG A 27 -8.59 -14.92 12.04
CA ARG A 27 -8.53 -13.75 11.14
C ARG A 27 -8.78 -14.14 9.68
N SER A 28 -8.28 -15.30 9.24
CA SER A 28 -8.57 -15.84 7.90
C SER A 28 -10.09 -16.00 7.71
N ILE A 29 -10.77 -16.54 8.73
CA ILE A 29 -12.23 -16.75 8.72
C ILE A 29 -12.99 -15.42 8.63
N GLU A 30 -12.60 -14.43 9.44
CA GLU A 30 -13.23 -13.11 9.41
C GLU A 30 -12.99 -12.41 8.08
N LYS A 31 -11.77 -12.48 7.54
CA LYS A 31 -11.45 -11.86 6.25
C LYS A 31 -12.23 -12.47 5.10
N VAL A 32 -12.39 -13.81 5.08
CA VAL A 32 -13.23 -14.49 4.09
C VAL A 32 -14.70 -14.07 4.23
N ARG A 33 -15.22 -13.98 5.46
CA ARG A 33 -16.59 -13.49 5.72
C ARG A 33 -16.78 -12.06 5.20
N GLN A 34 -15.82 -11.17 5.47
CA GLN A 34 -15.80 -9.81 4.96
C GLN A 34 -15.79 -9.81 3.42
N ALA A 35 -14.89 -10.58 2.80
CA ALA A 35 -14.76 -10.67 1.35
C ALA A 35 -16.05 -11.16 0.69
N GLN A 36 -16.72 -12.18 1.25
CA GLN A 36 -18.02 -12.66 0.75
C GLN A 36 -19.08 -11.54 0.77
N LYS A 37 -19.16 -10.75 1.85
CA LYS A 37 -20.09 -9.62 1.98
C LYS A 37 -19.80 -8.55 0.93
N GLU A 38 -18.53 -8.18 0.79
CA GLU A 38 -18.10 -7.14 -0.16
C GLU A 38 -18.29 -7.59 -1.60
N ILE A 39 -17.87 -8.81 -1.97
CA ILE A 39 -18.11 -9.42 -3.30
C ILE A 39 -19.60 -9.35 -3.65
N LYS A 40 -20.48 -9.78 -2.73
CA LYS A 40 -21.93 -9.77 -2.95
C LYS A 40 -22.46 -8.36 -3.19
N ASN A 41 -21.99 -7.38 -2.41
CA ASN A 41 -22.39 -5.98 -2.54
C ASN A 41 -21.89 -5.40 -3.86
N THR A 42 -20.64 -5.65 -4.23
CA THR A 42 -20.04 -5.16 -5.48
C THR A 42 -20.74 -5.75 -6.70
N VAL A 43 -21.05 -7.06 -6.72
CA VAL A 43 -21.86 -7.67 -7.80
C VAL A 43 -23.21 -6.97 -7.94
N ARG A 44 -23.88 -6.66 -6.83
CA ARG A 44 -25.14 -5.91 -6.85
C ARG A 44 -24.94 -4.51 -7.42
N THR A 45 -23.90 -3.78 -7.01
CA THR A 45 -23.56 -2.46 -7.54
C THR A 45 -23.35 -2.50 -9.06
N ILE A 46 -22.57 -3.46 -9.57
CA ILE A 46 -22.34 -3.59 -11.02
C ILE A 46 -23.66 -3.84 -11.75
N LYS A 47 -24.53 -4.72 -11.23
CA LYS A 47 -25.86 -4.98 -11.82
C LYS A 47 -26.74 -3.73 -11.84
N ASP A 48 -26.75 -2.96 -10.75
CA ASP A 48 -27.50 -1.71 -10.64
C ASP A 48 -26.99 -0.68 -11.67
N LEU A 49 -25.67 -0.57 -11.85
CA LEU A 49 -25.05 0.32 -12.84
C LEU A 49 -25.32 -0.12 -14.29
N LEU A 50 -25.24 -1.42 -14.59
CA LEU A 50 -25.60 -1.96 -15.91
C LEU A 50 -27.07 -1.71 -16.26
N LEU A 51 -27.98 -1.76 -15.27
CA LEU A 51 -29.39 -1.44 -15.47
C LEU A 51 -29.61 0.07 -15.68
N LEU A 52 -28.91 0.90 -14.90
CA LEU A 52 -28.92 2.36 -15.05
C LEU A 52 -28.44 2.76 -16.46
N ASP A 53 -27.40 2.12 -16.96
CA ASP A 53 -26.88 2.34 -18.31
C ASP A 53 -27.85 1.90 -19.41
N LYS A 54 -28.61 0.82 -19.24
CA LYS A 54 -29.63 0.40 -20.23
C LYS A 54 -30.83 1.35 -20.32
N THR A 55 -31.13 2.04 -19.23
CA THR A 55 -32.30 2.93 -19.13
C THR A 55 -32.00 4.38 -19.49
N THR A 56 -30.73 4.69 -19.80
CA THR A 56 -30.25 6.01 -20.18
C THR A 56 -29.24 5.81 -21.30
N ASP A 57 -29.45 6.28 -22.54
CA ASP A 57 -28.53 6.15 -23.71
C ASP A 57 -27.20 5.37 -23.46
N PRO A 58 -27.12 4.06 -23.75
CA PRO A 58 -26.06 3.16 -23.25
C PRO A 58 -24.64 3.60 -23.57
N CYS A 59 -23.75 3.55 -22.58
CA CYS A 59 -22.32 3.86 -22.74
C CYS A 59 -21.39 2.71 -22.31
N LEU A 60 -21.93 1.69 -21.64
CA LEU A 60 -21.15 0.52 -21.26
C LEU A 60 -21.13 -0.49 -22.40
N PRO A 61 -19.95 -1.02 -22.77
CA PRO A 61 -19.85 -2.02 -23.81
C PRO A 61 -20.44 -3.34 -23.30
N GLU A 62 -21.00 -4.14 -24.21
CA GLU A 62 -21.60 -5.45 -23.89
C GLU A 62 -20.63 -6.36 -23.13
N ILE A 63 -19.32 -6.24 -23.42
CA ILE A 63 -18.26 -6.99 -22.74
C ILE A 63 -18.31 -6.82 -21.21
N ALA A 64 -18.76 -5.67 -20.69
CA ALA A 64 -18.90 -5.47 -19.24
C ALA A 64 -19.94 -6.42 -18.62
N GLN A 65 -21.07 -6.63 -19.32
CA GLN A 65 -22.09 -7.59 -18.90
C GLN A 65 -21.58 -9.03 -19.05
N PHE A 66 -20.91 -9.35 -20.16
CA PHE A 66 -20.33 -10.68 -20.37
C PHE A 66 -19.26 -11.01 -19.32
N SER A 67 -18.37 -10.07 -18.98
CA SER A 67 -17.38 -10.25 -17.92
C SER A 67 -18.03 -10.52 -16.57
N LEU A 68 -19.09 -9.78 -16.21
CA LEU A 68 -19.81 -10.07 -14.96
C LEU A 68 -20.40 -11.48 -14.97
N GLN A 69 -21.05 -11.88 -16.07
CA GLN A 69 -21.64 -13.21 -16.21
C GLN A 69 -20.58 -14.31 -16.14
N HIS A 70 -19.44 -14.12 -16.81
CA HIS A 70 -18.33 -15.07 -16.76
C HIS A 70 -17.82 -15.27 -15.34
N ILE A 71 -17.63 -14.18 -14.58
CA ILE A 71 -17.17 -14.25 -13.19
C ILE A 71 -18.21 -14.96 -12.31
N ILE A 72 -19.48 -14.54 -12.33
CA ILE A 72 -20.50 -15.11 -11.43
C ILE A 72 -20.90 -16.55 -11.78
N ASN A 73 -20.64 -17.00 -13.01
CA ASN A 73 -20.85 -18.39 -13.42
C ASN A 73 -19.60 -19.26 -13.23
N SER A 74 -18.48 -18.68 -12.78
CA SER A 74 -17.25 -19.43 -12.56
C SER A 74 -17.36 -20.37 -11.35
N LYS A 75 -16.64 -21.49 -11.41
CA LYS A 75 -16.53 -22.42 -10.28
C LYS A 75 -15.99 -21.74 -9.02
N SER A 76 -14.98 -20.87 -9.18
CA SER A 76 -14.37 -20.13 -8.06
C SER A 76 -15.38 -19.20 -7.39
N PHE A 77 -16.22 -18.49 -8.14
CA PHE A 77 -17.25 -17.65 -7.55
C PHE A 77 -18.27 -18.47 -6.76
N GLU A 78 -18.74 -19.61 -7.30
CA GLU A 78 -19.66 -20.48 -6.58
C GLU A 78 -19.02 -21.12 -5.34
N ASN A 79 -17.73 -21.49 -5.39
CA ASN A 79 -16.98 -21.96 -4.22
C ASN A 79 -16.96 -20.89 -3.13
N VAL A 80 -16.55 -19.66 -3.47
CA VAL A 80 -16.47 -18.54 -2.53
C VAL A 80 -17.85 -18.18 -1.98
N LYS A 81 -18.89 -18.18 -2.82
CA LYS A 81 -20.26 -17.85 -2.43
C LYS A 81 -20.87 -18.88 -1.47
N ASN A 82 -20.62 -20.17 -1.69
CA ASN A 82 -21.23 -21.26 -0.92
C ASN A 82 -20.37 -21.70 0.28
N LEU A 83 -19.14 -21.22 0.38
CA LEU A 83 -18.27 -21.47 1.53
C LEU A 83 -18.93 -20.98 2.83
N VAL A 84 -18.94 -21.83 3.85
CA VAL A 84 -19.29 -21.43 5.22
C VAL A 84 -17.98 -21.08 5.93
N PRO A 85 -17.66 -19.81 6.24
CA PRO A 85 -16.32 -19.44 6.71
C PRO A 85 -15.83 -20.24 7.94
N SER A 86 -16.73 -20.58 8.86
CA SER A 86 -16.39 -21.38 10.05
C SER A 86 -15.95 -22.81 9.73
N SER A 87 -16.25 -23.36 8.55
CA SER A 87 -15.76 -24.69 8.15
C SER A 87 -14.26 -24.71 7.87
N MET A 88 -13.63 -23.54 7.66
CA MET A 88 -12.19 -23.43 7.43
C MET A 88 -11.35 -23.98 8.59
N LYS A 89 -11.89 -24.02 9.82
CA LYS A 89 -11.21 -24.62 10.99
C LYS A 89 -10.91 -26.12 10.82
N LYS A 90 -11.62 -26.79 9.91
CA LYS A 90 -11.50 -28.23 9.66
C LYS A 90 -10.64 -28.56 8.44
N LEU A 91 -10.19 -27.54 7.70
CA LEU A 91 -9.40 -27.70 6.48
C LEU A 91 -7.93 -27.89 6.84
N SER A 92 -7.20 -28.57 5.96
CA SER A 92 -5.73 -28.55 6.01
C SER A 92 -5.19 -27.15 5.71
N GLU A 93 -3.91 -26.90 6.00
CA GLU A 93 -3.26 -25.64 5.68
C GLU A 93 -3.28 -25.35 4.17
N GLU A 94 -3.02 -26.36 3.34
CA GLU A 94 -3.05 -26.26 1.88
C GLU A 94 -4.46 -25.93 1.36
N GLU A 95 -5.48 -26.59 1.90
CA GLU A 95 -6.87 -26.34 1.52
C GLU A 95 -7.32 -24.93 1.93
N ARG A 96 -6.93 -24.48 3.12
CA ARG A 96 -7.21 -23.12 3.59
C ARG A 96 -6.50 -22.07 2.74
N ALA A 97 -5.23 -22.28 2.39
CA ALA A 97 -4.49 -21.38 1.52
C ALA A 97 -5.17 -21.26 0.15
N LYS A 98 -5.63 -22.38 -0.42
CA LYS A 98 -6.39 -22.39 -1.67
C LYS A 98 -7.71 -21.62 -1.55
N VAL A 99 -8.45 -21.76 -0.44
CA VAL A 99 -9.67 -20.98 -0.19
C VAL A 99 -9.38 -19.47 -0.16
N LEU A 100 -8.29 -19.06 0.49
CA LEU A 100 -7.86 -17.67 0.55
C LEU A 100 -7.48 -17.13 -0.83
N ASP A 101 -6.73 -17.90 -1.62
CA ASP A 101 -6.34 -17.54 -2.98
C ASP A 101 -7.53 -17.42 -3.93
N GLU A 102 -8.46 -18.39 -3.89
CA GLU A 102 -9.70 -18.33 -4.66
C GLU A 102 -10.54 -17.11 -4.26
N THR A 103 -10.63 -16.80 -2.96
CA THR A 103 -11.36 -15.64 -2.45
C THR A 103 -10.75 -14.33 -2.93
N LEU A 104 -9.42 -14.18 -2.82
CA LEU A 104 -8.69 -13.00 -3.30
C LEU A 104 -8.86 -12.80 -4.80
N SER A 105 -8.73 -13.88 -5.58
CA SER A 105 -8.88 -13.86 -7.03
C SER A 105 -10.27 -13.36 -7.45
N VAL A 106 -11.33 -13.91 -6.85
CA VAL A 106 -12.71 -13.48 -7.13
C VAL A 106 -12.95 -12.03 -6.71
N ALA A 107 -12.45 -11.62 -5.54
CA ALA A 107 -12.55 -10.24 -5.07
C ALA A 107 -11.89 -9.26 -6.04
N ASN A 108 -10.66 -9.53 -6.47
CA ASN A 108 -9.91 -8.71 -7.41
C ASN A 108 -10.66 -8.57 -8.76
N GLN A 109 -11.13 -9.68 -9.33
CA GLN A 109 -11.87 -9.66 -10.61
C GLN A 109 -13.13 -8.78 -10.53
N ILE A 110 -13.92 -8.93 -9.46
CA ILE A 110 -15.18 -8.21 -9.29
C ILE A 110 -14.95 -6.72 -9.03
N MET A 111 -14.00 -6.37 -8.16
CA MET A 111 -13.67 -4.98 -7.86
C MET A 111 -13.08 -4.25 -9.06
N ASN A 112 -12.28 -4.93 -9.87
CA ASN A 112 -11.72 -4.37 -11.11
C ASN A 112 -12.80 -4.11 -12.16
N LEU A 113 -13.78 -5.02 -12.27
CA LEU A 113 -14.92 -4.81 -13.16
C LEU A 113 -15.80 -3.64 -12.67
N GLU A 114 -16.10 -3.55 -11.37
CA GLU A 114 -16.84 -2.43 -10.80
C GLU A 114 -16.17 -1.09 -11.10
N ARG A 115 -14.85 -1.01 -10.89
CA ARG A 115 -14.08 0.19 -11.18
C ARG A 115 -14.16 0.57 -12.66
N THR A 116 -13.98 -0.40 -13.55
CA THR A 116 -14.06 -0.17 -15.00
C THR A 116 -15.42 0.40 -15.37
N VAL A 117 -16.50 -0.24 -14.92
CA VAL A 117 -17.88 0.23 -15.12
C VAL A 117 -18.08 1.63 -14.55
N PHE A 118 -17.59 1.90 -13.33
CA PHE A 118 -17.68 3.20 -12.69
C PHE A 118 -16.99 4.28 -13.52
N ILE A 119 -15.75 4.07 -13.98
CA ILE A 119 -14.99 5.08 -14.73
C ILE A 119 -15.68 5.39 -16.06
N MET A 120 -16.15 4.37 -16.77
CA MET A 120 -16.85 4.57 -18.05
C MET A 120 -18.14 5.37 -17.85
N MET A 121 -18.94 4.99 -16.84
CA MET A 121 -20.15 5.72 -16.45
C MET A 121 -19.84 7.13 -15.96
N PHE A 122 -18.73 7.34 -15.25
CA PHE A 122 -18.33 8.65 -14.75
C PHE A 122 -18.00 9.58 -15.93
N ASN A 123 -17.16 9.11 -16.85
CA ASN A 123 -16.74 9.89 -18.01
C ASN A 123 -17.90 10.22 -18.97
N ALA A 124 -18.86 9.32 -19.14
CA ALA A 124 -19.98 9.53 -20.06
C ALA A 124 -21.21 10.18 -19.39
N LYS A 125 -21.45 9.89 -18.10
CA LYS A 125 -22.74 10.15 -17.41
C LYS A 125 -22.57 10.56 -15.95
N GLU A 126 -21.55 11.34 -15.63
CA GLU A 126 -21.22 11.78 -14.26
C GLU A 126 -22.46 12.19 -13.43
N LYS A 127 -23.29 13.10 -13.95
CA LYS A 127 -24.47 13.63 -13.22
C LYS A 127 -25.46 12.53 -12.83
N ILE A 128 -25.72 11.59 -13.74
CA ILE A 128 -26.65 10.47 -13.52
C ILE A 128 -26.06 9.51 -12.49
N LEU A 129 -24.77 9.18 -12.65
CA LEU A 129 -24.02 8.31 -11.75
C LEU A 129 -23.97 8.88 -10.32
N MET A 130 -23.62 10.16 -10.18
CA MET A 130 -23.56 10.83 -8.87
C MET A 130 -24.95 10.95 -8.23
N ALA A 131 -26.00 11.21 -9.01
CA ALA A 131 -27.37 11.21 -8.49
C ALA A 131 -27.80 9.82 -7.98
N ALA A 132 -27.39 8.75 -8.65
CA ALA A 132 -27.63 7.39 -8.18
C ALA A 132 -26.90 7.11 -6.85
N PHE A 133 -25.63 7.49 -6.74
CA PHE A 133 -24.87 7.31 -5.50
C PHE A 133 -25.32 8.20 -4.34
N LYS A 134 -25.92 9.38 -4.61
CA LYS A 134 -26.59 10.16 -3.55
C LYS A 134 -27.76 9.42 -2.92
N LYS A 135 -28.54 8.68 -3.72
CA LYS A 135 -29.70 7.90 -3.24
C LYS A 135 -29.26 6.61 -2.55
N LYS A 136 -28.19 6.00 -3.04
CA LYS A 136 -27.64 4.75 -2.54
C LYS A 136 -26.11 4.86 -2.49
N PRO A 137 -25.54 5.33 -1.37
CA PRO A 137 -24.12 5.52 -1.23
C PRO A 137 -23.34 4.24 -1.56
N ARG A 138 -22.22 4.39 -2.27
CA ARG A 138 -21.29 3.30 -2.52
C ARG A 138 -20.64 2.88 -1.21
N SER A 139 -20.67 1.59 -0.88
CA SER A 139 -19.78 1.07 0.17
C SER A 139 -18.36 1.09 -0.36
N GLN A 140 -17.45 1.77 0.32
CA GLN A 140 -16.02 1.56 0.08
C GLN A 140 -15.65 0.13 0.47
N THR A 141 -14.71 -0.47 -0.27
CA THR A 141 -14.17 -1.79 0.09
C THR A 141 -13.15 -1.62 1.20
N GLU A 142 -13.23 -2.47 2.21
CA GLU A 142 -12.32 -2.49 3.35
C GLU A 142 -11.34 -3.67 3.25
N LEU A 143 -11.29 -4.37 2.10
CA LEU A 143 -10.37 -5.50 1.93
C LEU A 143 -8.90 -5.09 1.90
N HIS A 144 -8.61 -3.80 1.64
CA HIS A 144 -7.26 -3.22 1.55
C HIS A 144 -6.57 -2.97 2.89
N TYR A 145 -7.31 -3.13 3.98
CA TYR A 145 -6.84 -2.90 5.34
C TYR A 145 -7.31 -4.05 6.23
N ASP A 146 -6.58 -4.33 7.30
CA ASP A 146 -7.02 -5.26 8.34
C ASP A 146 -7.15 -4.46 9.63
N VAL A 147 -8.38 -4.35 10.16
CA VAL A 147 -8.66 -3.55 11.36
C VAL A 147 -7.87 -4.06 12.57
N ALA A 148 -7.42 -5.32 12.55
CA ALA A 148 -6.54 -5.85 13.57
C ALA A 148 -5.14 -5.21 13.58
N ASP A 149 -4.74 -4.54 12.49
CA ASP A 149 -3.44 -3.87 12.33
C ASP A 149 -3.48 -2.39 12.76
N LYS A 150 -4.54 -1.97 13.44
CA LYS A 150 -4.74 -0.58 13.93
C LYS A 150 -3.65 -0.06 14.87
N GLU A 151 -2.86 -0.95 15.45
CA GLU A 151 -1.76 -0.61 16.37
C GLU A 151 -0.44 -0.36 15.63
N GLY A 152 -0.38 -0.60 14.32
CA GLY A 152 0.82 -0.41 13.53
C GLY A 152 1.92 -1.46 13.77
N PHE A 153 3.15 -1.14 13.40
CA PHE A 153 4.33 -1.97 13.67
C PHE A 153 4.88 -1.77 15.09
N ASP A 154 5.70 -2.71 15.59
CA ASP A 154 6.36 -2.62 16.90
C ASP A 154 7.39 -1.49 16.92
N LYS A 155 6.96 -0.30 17.35
CA LYS A 155 7.80 0.89 17.36
C LYS A 155 9.02 0.74 18.29
N ALA A 156 8.83 0.15 19.48
CA ALA A 156 9.88 0.07 20.50
C ALA A 156 11.07 -0.75 20.00
N PHE A 157 10.80 -1.85 19.29
CA PHE A 157 11.84 -2.66 18.64
C PHE A 157 12.74 -1.83 17.70
N TYR A 158 12.16 -0.97 16.86
CA TYR A 158 12.94 -0.14 15.94
C TYR A 158 13.59 1.08 16.61
N GLU A 159 13.03 1.59 17.71
CA GLU A 159 13.67 2.62 18.52
C GLU A 159 15.00 2.11 19.11
N GLU A 160 15.05 0.86 19.57
CA GLU A 160 16.29 0.22 20.04
C GLU A 160 17.36 0.16 18.93
N HIS A 161 16.96 -0.15 17.69
CA HIS A 161 17.89 -0.13 16.55
C HIS A 161 18.41 1.27 16.25
N VAL A 162 17.57 2.30 16.31
CA VAL A 162 18.01 3.70 16.16
C VAL A 162 19.05 4.05 17.22
N ASP A 163 18.81 3.70 18.49
CA ASP A 163 19.74 3.99 19.58
C ASP A 163 21.09 3.26 19.42
N SER A 164 21.07 2.04 18.85
CA SER A 164 22.28 1.27 18.58
C SER A 164 23.28 2.00 17.65
N LEU A 165 22.79 2.90 16.77
CA LEU A 165 23.62 3.66 15.84
C LEU A 165 24.64 4.57 16.53
N ARG A 166 24.38 4.98 17.78
CA ARG A 166 25.27 5.86 18.55
C ARG A 166 26.69 5.33 18.68
N ASN A 167 26.83 4.00 18.73
CA ASN A 167 28.10 3.31 18.91
C ASN A 167 28.49 2.46 17.69
N ASP A 168 27.75 2.57 16.58
CA ASP A 168 28.00 1.73 15.41
C ASP A 168 29.24 2.22 14.64
N ILE A 169 30.15 1.29 14.35
CA ILE A 169 31.41 1.58 13.66
C ILE A 169 31.20 2.16 12.26
N ARG A 170 30.08 1.85 11.59
CA ARG A 170 29.76 2.36 10.26
C ARG A 170 29.41 3.84 10.30
N VAL A 171 28.70 4.30 11.35
CA VAL A 171 28.39 5.71 11.58
C VAL A 171 29.68 6.51 11.80
N ILE A 172 30.60 5.97 12.62
CA ILE A 172 31.91 6.59 12.87
C ILE A 172 32.76 6.63 11.59
N SER A 173 32.77 5.54 10.82
CA SER A 173 33.54 5.43 9.58
C SER A 173 33.00 6.36 8.50
N PHE A 174 31.67 6.50 8.40
CA PHE A 174 31.02 7.43 7.50
C PHE A 174 31.36 8.89 7.83
N LYS A 175 31.35 9.26 9.12
CA LYS A 175 31.75 10.61 9.52
C LYS A 175 33.16 10.96 9.06
N LYS A 176 34.12 10.05 9.32
CA LYS A 176 35.51 10.22 8.87
C LYS A 176 35.63 10.28 7.35
N LEU A 177 34.83 9.52 6.62
CA LEU A 177 34.80 9.56 5.16
C LEU A 177 34.41 10.97 4.67
N CYS A 178 33.35 11.54 5.24
CA CYS A 178 32.89 12.89 4.88
C CYS A 178 33.90 13.98 5.27
N GLU A 179 34.53 13.89 6.45
CA GLU A 179 35.56 14.84 6.88
C GLU A 179 36.80 14.86 5.98
N ASN A 180 37.10 13.73 5.35
CA ASN A 180 38.22 13.59 4.40
C ASN A 180 37.81 13.87 2.94
N GLU A 181 36.57 14.28 2.68
CA GLU A 181 36.11 14.55 1.33
C GLU A 181 36.77 15.83 0.79
N PRO A 182 37.47 15.78 -0.36
CA PRO A 182 38.05 16.97 -0.95
C PRO A 182 36.95 17.94 -1.39
N ALA A 183 37.24 19.24 -1.28
CA ALA A 183 36.33 20.28 -1.77
C ALA A 183 35.92 20.01 -3.22
N PRO A 184 34.61 20.03 -3.54
CA PRO A 184 34.12 19.70 -4.87
C PRO A 184 34.65 20.72 -5.87
N LYS A 185 35.36 20.23 -6.89
CA LYS A 185 35.89 21.05 -8.00
C LYS A 185 34.95 21.08 -9.20
N ASP A 186 34.05 20.10 -9.28
CA ASP A 186 33.08 19.91 -10.35
C ASP A 186 31.83 19.24 -9.76
N LEU A 187 30.67 19.72 -10.21
CA LEU A 187 29.37 19.24 -9.72
C LEU A 187 29.09 17.80 -10.19
N GLU A 188 29.46 17.46 -11.43
CA GLU A 188 29.21 16.13 -11.97
C GLU A 188 30.08 15.07 -11.29
N LEU A 189 31.37 15.37 -11.06
CA LEU A 189 32.23 14.52 -10.24
C LEU A 189 31.71 14.36 -8.81
N PHE A 190 31.17 15.42 -8.19
CA PHE A 190 30.56 15.31 -6.87
C PHE A 190 29.33 14.42 -6.87
N LYS A 191 28.40 14.60 -7.83
CA LYS A 191 27.21 13.75 -7.99
C LYS A 191 27.59 12.28 -8.15
N GLN A 192 28.55 12.00 -9.03
CA GLN A 192 29.03 10.63 -9.25
C GLN A 192 29.56 10.02 -7.95
N ARG A 193 30.34 10.76 -7.16
CA ARG A 193 30.86 10.29 -5.87
C ARG A 193 29.78 10.13 -4.82
N TYR A 194 28.81 11.05 -4.79
CA TYR A 194 27.62 10.93 -3.95
C TYR A 194 26.90 9.61 -4.21
N GLU A 195 26.56 9.33 -5.46
CA GLU A 195 25.83 8.12 -5.86
C GLU A 195 26.63 6.83 -5.65
N THR A 196 27.94 6.84 -5.88
CA THR A 196 28.77 5.61 -5.88
C THR A 196 29.46 5.32 -4.55
N ILE A 197 29.65 6.32 -3.69
CA ILE A 197 30.42 6.18 -2.44
C ILE A 197 29.58 6.55 -1.23
N PHE A 198 28.99 7.74 -1.21
CA PHE A 198 28.31 8.26 -0.02
C PHE A 198 26.94 7.63 0.20
N LEU A 199 26.08 7.64 -0.82
CA LEU A 199 24.73 7.09 -0.74
C LEU A 199 24.72 5.61 -0.29
N PRO A 200 25.56 4.71 -0.85
CA PRO A 200 25.62 3.33 -0.38
C PRO A 200 25.99 3.20 1.11
N LYS A 201 26.84 4.10 1.63
CA LYS A 201 27.22 4.10 3.05
C LYS A 201 26.10 4.60 3.96
N VAL A 202 25.35 5.61 3.50
CA VAL A 202 24.16 6.09 4.18
C VAL A 202 23.09 4.99 4.23
N GLN A 203 22.84 4.33 3.09
CA GLN A 203 21.90 3.21 2.99
C GLN A 203 22.32 2.04 3.89
N GLU A 204 23.62 1.72 3.96
CA GLU A 204 24.15 0.70 4.87
C GLU A 204 23.83 1.02 6.35
N ILE A 205 23.93 2.29 6.76
CA ILE A 205 23.60 2.74 8.12
C ILE A 205 22.08 2.67 8.37
N VAL A 206 21.27 3.16 7.44
CA VAL A 206 19.81 3.14 7.58
C VAL A 206 19.25 1.71 7.58
N ALA A 207 19.84 0.80 6.82
CA ALA A 207 19.47 -0.61 6.80
C ALA A 207 19.62 -1.32 8.16
N LEU A 208 20.37 -0.74 9.11
CA LEU A 208 20.50 -1.25 10.48
C LEU A 208 19.28 -0.99 11.33
N ILE A 209 18.55 0.08 11.02
CA ILE A 209 17.25 0.34 11.62
C ILE A 209 16.28 -0.69 11.05
N GLU A 210 16.12 -0.66 9.72
CA GLU A 210 15.22 -1.53 8.98
C GLU A 210 15.57 -1.45 7.48
N PRO A 211 15.84 -2.58 6.79
CA PRO A 211 16.23 -2.58 5.38
C PRO A 211 15.24 -1.91 4.43
N SER A 212 13.94 -1.93 4.73
CA SER A 212 12.94 -1.26 3.86
C SER A 212 13.03 0.28 3.86
N LEU A 213 13.83 0.89 4.75
CA LEU A 213 13.97 2.36 4.85
C LEU A 213 15.04 2.95 3.91
N ILE A 214 15.82 2.13 3.20
CA ILE A 214 17.02 2.57 2.46
C ILE A 214 16.76 3.52 1.28
N ASP A 215 15.51 3.60 0.81
CA ASP A 215 15.11 4.48 -0.30
C ASP A 215 14.17 5.60 0.19
N VAL A 216 14.14 5.84 1.50
CA VAL A 216 13.26 6.84 2.11
C VAL A 216 14.07 8.04 2.59
N ASP A 217 14.03 9.14 1.83
CA ASP A 217 14.83 10.34 2.06
C ASP A 217 14.74 10.88 3.49
N VAL A 218 13.57 10.80 4.14
CA VAL A 218 13.43 11.28 5.53
C VAL A 218 14.31 10.50 6.51
N PHE A 219 14.71 9.25 6.21
CA PHE A 219 15.66 8.48 7.01
C PHE A 219 17.11 8.64 6.53
N LEU A 220 17.34 8.88 5.24
CA LEU A 220 18.68 9.11 4.69
C LEU A 220 19.24 10.48 5.09
N ASN A 221 18.41 11.53 5.02
CA ASN A 221 18.82 12.92 5.20
C ASN A 221 19.47 13.20 6.56
N PRO A 222 18.94 12.73 7.71
CA PRO A 222 19.60 12.92 9.00
C PRO A 222 21.03 12.35 9.03
N VAL A 223 21.24 11.18 8.42
CA VAL A 223 22.56 10.55 8.36
C VAL A 223 23.51 11.36 7.47
N ILE A 224 23.01 11.84 6.31
CA ILE A 224 23.78 12.72 5.40
C ILE A 224 24.19 14.01 6.11
N GLU A 225 23.24 14.71 6.74
CA GLU A 225 23.45 15.96 7.50
C GLU A 225 24.51 15.76 8.59
N TYR A 226 24.47 14.64 9.31
CA TYR A 226 25.48 14.30 10.30
C TYR A 226 26.86 14.09 9.66
N GLY A 227 26.92 13.36 8.54
CA GLY A 227 28.15 13.14 7.77
C GLY A 227 28.83 14.46 7.39
N VAL A 228 28.08 15.35 6.75
CA VAL A 228 28.59 16.66 6.30
C VAL A 228 28.83 17.66 7.44
N GLY A 229 28.32 17.38 8.64
CA GLY A 229 28.56 18.19 9.84
C GLY A 229 27.56 19.31 10.07
N ASP A 230 26.41 19.28 9.40
CA ASP A 230 25.30 20.22 9.61
C ASP A 230 24.59 19.98 10.95
N ILE A 231 24.63 18.75 11.45
CA ILE A 231 24.06 18.35 12.74
C ILE A 231 25.03 17.46 13.54
N THR A 232 24.82 17.43 14.85
CA THR A 232 25.49 16.52 15.78
C THR A 232 24.92 15.10 15.70
N LEU A 233 25.66 14.12 16.25
CA LEU A 233 25.18 12.74 16.35
C LEU A 233 23.87 12.65 17.15
N ASP A 234 23.76 13.40 18.24
CA ASP A 234 22.54 13.42 19.07
C ASP A 234 21.33 13.94 18.29
N GLU A 235 21.51 14.99 17.50
CA GLU A 235 20.45 15.54 16.65
C GLU A 235 20.05 14.56 15.53
N MET A 236 21.01 13.83 14.95
CA MET A 236 20.71 12.76 13.98
C MET A 236 19.80 11.71 14.61
N ILE A 237 20.16 11.21 15.79
CA ILE A 237 19.37 10.20 16.52
C ILE A 237 17.97 10.73 16.86
N GLN A 238 17.86 11.97 17.33
CA GLN A 238 16.57 12.60 17.62
C GLN A 238 15.69 12.74 16.36
N LYS A 239 16.26 13.13 15.22
CA LYS A 239 15.54 13.22 13.94
C LYS A 239 15.05 11.84 13.49
N LEU A 240 15.88 10.80 13.59
CA LEU A 240 15.50 9.43 13.24
C LEU A 240 14.35 8.91 14.12
N HIS A 241 14.41 9.12 15.44
CA HIS A 241 13.31 8.79 16.36
C HIS A 241 12.01 9.52 16.04
N LYS A 242 12.11 10.81 15.69
CA LYS A 242 10.95 11.60 15.26
C LYS A 242 10.34 11.04 13.97
N ASN A 243 11.17 10.68 12.99
CA ASN A 243 10.70 10.14 11.72
C ASN A 243 10.07 8.76 11.90
N LEU A 244 10.65 7.90 12.74
CA LEU A 244 10.07 6.62 13.12
C LEU A 244 8.71 6.78 13.82
N SER A 245 8.58 7.78 14.70
CA SER A 245 7.30 8.08 15.37
C SER A 245 6.22 8.54 14.38
N LEU A 246 6.58 9.36 13.39
CA LEU A 246 5.65 9.77 12.33
C LEU A 246 5.25 8.58 11.45
N PHE A 247 6.19 7.71 11.10
CA PHE A 247 5.91 6.47 10.37
C PHE A 247 4.99 5.54 11.18
N HIS A 248 5.19 5.43 12.48
CA HIS A 248 4.31 4.62 13.33
C HIS A 248 2.88 5.16 13.35
N GLU A 249 2.69 6.48 13.48
CA GLU A 249 1.35 7.06 13.38
C GLU A 249 0.71 6.87 12.00
N LEU A 250 1.50 7.02 10.91
CA LEU A 250 1.03 6.67 9.57
C LEU A 250 0.59 5.21 9.49
N SER A 251 1.38 4.30 10.08
CA SER A 251 1.09 2.87 10.09
C SER A 251 -0.23 2.53 10.80
N LYS A 252 -0.59 3.28 11.85
CA LYS A 252 -1.87 3.11 12.55
C LYS A 252 -3.04 3.62 11.72
N VAL A 253 -2.89 4.81 11.12
CA VAL A 253 -3.93 5.43 10.28
C VAL A 253 -4.22 4.57 9.06
N GLU A 254 -3.18 4.03 8.43
CA GLU A 254 -3.26 3.24 7.21
C GLU A 254 -3.22 1.73 7.47
N TYR A 255 -3.39 1.28 8.71
CA TYR A 255 -3.43 -0.13 9.12
C TYR A 255 -2.28 -0.97 8.52
N CYS A 256 -1.06 -0.44 8.59
CA CYS A 256 0.16 -1.09 8.14
C CYS A 256 0.83 -1.83 9.33
N PRO A 257 0.81 -3.17 9.37
CA PRO A 257 1.39 -3.95 10.46
C PRO A 257 2.92 -4.00 10.48
N THR A 258 3.58 -3.56 9.40
CA THR A 258 5.04 -3.62 9.25
C THR A 258 5.61 -2.31 8.73
N VAL A 259 6.90 -2.07 8.97
CA VAL A 259 7.61 -0.92 8.41
C VAL A 259 7.62 -0.99 6.88
N GLU A 260 7.88 -2.16 6.29
CA GLU A 260 7.86 -2.33 4.82
C GLU A 260 6.55 -1.87 4.19
N LEU A 261 5.40 -2.23 4.77
CA LEU A 261 4.11 -1.76 4.28
C LEU A 261 3.89 -0.27 4.51
N THR A 262 4.40 0.24 5.64
CA THR A 262 4.34 1.67 5.93
C THR A 262 5.16 2.47 4.91
N VAL A 263 6.33 1.96 4.50
CA VAL A 263 7.16 2.56 3.44
C VAL A 263 6.41 2.57 2.11
N LYS A 264 5.84 1.42 1.71
CA LYS A 264 5.03 1.33 0.48
C LYS A 264 3.89 2.33 0.47
N GLU A 265 3.19 2.45 1.60
CA GLU A 265 2.10 3.43 1.75
C GLU A 265 2.62 4.87 1.71
N TYR A 266 3.70 5.18 2.43
CA TYR A 266 4.33 6.50 2.43
C TYR A 266 4.70 6.95 1.02
N VAL A 267 5.41 6.10 0.26
CA VAL A 267 5.81 6.38 -1.13
C VAL A 267 4.60 6.57 -2.04
N PHE A 268 3.55 5.75 -1.85
CA PHE A 268 2.31 5.90 -2.59
C PHE A 268 1.65 7.27 -2.31
N LEU A 269 1.54 7.68 -1.05
CA LEU A 269 0.97 8.96 -0.65
C LEU A 269 1.79 10.16 -1.14
N GLU A 270 3.13 10.08 -1.10
CA GLU A 270 4.02 11.10 -1.66
C GLU A 270 3.84 11.25 -3.18
N ALA A 271 3.73 10.13 -3.90
CA ALA A 271 3.48 10.16 -5.34
C ALA A 271 2.12 10.80 -5.66
N MET A 272 1.09 10.53 -4.84
CA MET A 272 -0.25 11.13 -4.98
C MET A 272 -0.26 12.63 -4.64
N ASN A 273 0.59 13.09 -3.72
CA ASN A 273 0.74 14.52 -3.42
C ASN A 273 1.55 15.25 -4.51
N SER A 274 2.56 14.59 -5.07
CA SER A 274 3.40 15.17 -6.13
C SER A 274 2.64 15.30 -7.46
N SER A 275 1.74 14.37 -7.78
CA SER A 275 0.89 14.48 -8.96
C SER A 275 -0.08 15.67 -8.88
N LYS A 276 -0.60 15.98 -7.69
CA LYS A 276 -1.44 17.18 -7.46
C LYS A 276 -0.66 18.48 -7.66
N LYS A 277 0.60 18.54 -7.21
CA LYS A 277 1.48 19.70 -7.43
C LYS A 277 1.81 19.94 -8.91
N GLY A 278 1.81 18.88 -9.74
CA GLY A 278 1.99 18.99 -11.19
C GLY A 278 0.79 19.58 -11.93
N GLU A 279 -0.44 19.39 -11.42
CA GLU A 279 -1.66 19.96 -11.98
C GLU A 279 -1.83 21.45 -11.62
N GLU A 280 -1.36 21.89 -10.46
CA GLU A 280 -1.40 23.30 -10.04
C GLU A 280 -0.37 24.20 -10.77
N LEU A 281 0.60 23.61 -11.48
CA LEU A 281 1.64 24.34 -12.22
C LEU A 281 1.41 24.43 -13.73
N GLN A 282 0.26 23.98 -14.26
CA GLN A 282 -0.13 24.34 -15.63
C GLN A 282 -0.88 25.67 -15.62
N PRO A 283 -0.34 26.75 -16.23
CA PRO A 283 -1.14 27.92 -16.52
C PRO A 283 -2.30 27.48 -17.41
N SER A 284 -3.51 27.86 -17.04
CA SER A 284 -4.67 27.76 -17.92
C SER A 284 -4.36 28.56 -19.19
N ASN A 285 -4.06 27.88 -20.29
CA ASN A 285 -4.05 28.49 -21.62
C ASN A 285 -5.49 28.61 -22.14
#